data_AF-A0A2D6BIX2-F1
#
_entry.id   AF-A0A2D6BIX2-F1
#
_cell.length_a   1.000
_cell.length_b   1.000
_cell.length_c   1.000
_cell.angle_alpha   90.00
_cell.angle_beta   90.00
_cell.angle_gamma   90.00
#
_symmetry.space_group_name_H-M   'P 1'
#
loop_
_entity.id
_entity.type
_entity.pdbx_description
1 polymer ?
#
loop_
_entity_poly.entity_id
_entity_poly.type
_entity_poly.pdbx_seq_one_letter_code
_entity_poly.pdbx_strand_id
1 'polypeptide(L)' 'MKRTNLVLDGELLEEAVRASGEKTYSAAVMRALEDFVRRAKARQILELRGSGLWEGDLAEMRRDRSPNTGKKRAS' A
#
# COMPACT_ATOMS: atom_id res chain seq x y z
N MET A 1 11.00 -19.75 -8.54
CA MET A 1 11.88 -18.56 -8.60
C MET A 1 12.98 -18.79 -9.62
N LYS A 2 13.42 -17.72 -10.31
CA LYS A 2 14.58 -17.74 -11.22
C LYS A 2 15.75 -17.03 -10.53
N ARG A 3 16.95 -17.60 -10.57
CA ARG A 3 18.17 -16.93 -10.10
C ARG A 3 18.70 -15.99 -11.19
N THR A 4 19.07 -14.78 -10.78
CA THR A 4 19.61 -13.74 -11.66
C THR A 4 20.78 -13.09 -10.93
N ASN A 5 21.91 -12.90 -11.62
CA ASN A 5 23.05 -12.16 -11.07
C ASN A 5 22.90 -10.69 -11.47
N LEU A 6 22.92 -9.80 -10.48
CA LEU A 6 22.80 -8.35 -10.65
C LEU A 6 23.95 -7.69 -9.88
N VAL A 7 24.48 -6.61 -10.43
CA VAL A 7 25.41 -5.73 -9.71
C VAL A 7 24.56 -4.68 -8.99
N LEU A 8 24.65 -4.64 -7.67
CA LEU A 8 23.88 -3.74 -6.80
C LEU A 8 24.84 -3.03 -5.83
N ASP A 9 24.44 -1.86 -5.37
CA ASP A 9 25.11 -1.17 -4.27
C ASP A 9 24.95 -1.99 -2.97
N GLY A 10 26.07 -2.33 -2.35
CA GLY A 10 26.09 -3.13 -1.12
C GLY A 10 25.56 -2.38 0.10
N GLU A 11 25.81 -1.08 0.20
CA GLU A 11 25.32 -0.27 1.31
C GLU A 11 23.80 -0.12 1.26
N LEU A 12 23.25 0.03 0.06
CA LEU A 12 21.80 0.07 -0.15
C LEU A 12 21.13 -1.26 0.18
N LEU A 13 21.77 -2.40 -0.12
CA LEU A 13 21.25 -3.72 0.24
C LEU A 13 21.19 -3.92 1.75
N GLU A 14 22.23 -3.51 2.46
CA GLU A 14 22.31 -3.49 3.92
C GLU A 14 21.19 -2.63 4.52
N GLU A 15 20.99 -1.41 3.99
CA GLU A 15 19.91 -0.53 4.42
C GLU A 15 18.53 -1.14 4.13
N ALA A 16 18.32 -1.72 2.95
CA ALA A 16 17.07 -2.36 2.58
C ALA A 16 16.71 -3.52 3.52
N VAL A 17 17.69 -4.33 3.92
CA VAL A 17 17.49 -5.41 4.90
C VAL A 17 17.08 -4.85 6.25
N ARG A 18 17.79 -3.84 6.76
CA ARG A 18 17.45 -3.19 8.04
C ARG A 18 16.06 -2.55 8.01
N ALA A 19 15.72 -1.83 6.94
CA ALA A 19 14.46 -1.12 6.81
C ALA A 19 13.26 -2.06 6.60
N SER A 20 13.46 -3.18 5.89
CA SER A 20 12.40 -4.17 5.63
C SER A 20 12.20 -5.17 6.79
N GLY A 21 13.23 -5.37 7.63
CA GLY A 21 13.25 -6.40 8.67
C GLY A 21 13.46 -7.81 8.13
N GLU A 22 13.84 -7.95 6.86
CA GLU A 22 14.08 -9.24 6.23
C GLU A 22 15.42 -9.83 6.66
N LYS A 23 15.57 -11.16 6.54
CA LYS A 23 16.80 -11.85 6.95
C LYS A 23 17.85 -11.96 5.84
N THR A 24 17.48 -11.69 4.59
CA THR A 24 18.34 -11.89 3.43
C THR A 24 18.16 -10.77 2.40
N TYR A 25 19.22 -10.48 1.64
CA TYR A 25 19.15 -9.55 0.51
C TYR A 25 18.09 -9.94 -0.50
N SER A 26 17.99 -11.22 -0.85
CA SER A 26 16.98 -11.71 -1.80
C SER A 26 15.56 -11.42 -1.33
N ALA A 27 15.26 -11.61 -0.03
CA ALA A 27 13.94 -11.33 0.52
C ALA A 27 13.64 -9.82 0.53
N ALA A 28 14.61 -8.99 0.95
CA ALA A 28 14.47 -7.53 0.93
C ALA A 28 14.23 -7.00 -0.49
N VAL A 29 15.01 -7.49 -1.47
CA VAL A 29 14.88 -7.12 -2.89
C VAL A 29 13.53 -7.57 -3.45
N MET A 30 13.10 -8.81 -3.18
CA MET A 30 11.79 -9.28 -3.64
C MET A 30 10.64 -8.42 -3.09
N ARG A 31 10.66 -8.14 -1.79
CA ARG A 31 9.65 -7.30 -1.14
C ARG A 31 9.63 -5.88 -1.73
N ALA A 32 10.80 -5.29 -1.96
CA ALA A 32 10.90 -3.98 -2.60
C ALA A 32 10.31 -3.98 -4.01
N LEU A 33 10.57 -5.03 -4.81
CA LEU A 33 10.02 -5.18 -6.16
C LEU A 33 8.50 -5.36 -6.15
N GLU A 34 7.97 -6.18 -5.23
CA GLU A 34 6.52 -6.36 -5.07
C GLU A 34 5.84 -5.05 -4.70
N ASP A 35 6.41 -4.30 -3.74
CA ASP A 35 5.91 -3.00 -3.34
C ASP A 35 5.95 -1.99 -4.50
N PHE A 36 7.04 -1.98 -5.27
CA PHE A 36 7.18 -1.13 -6.44
C PHE A 36 6.11 -1.43 -7.49
N VAL A 37 5.92 -2.70 -7.86
CA VAL A 37 4.91 -3.12 -8.84
C VAL A 37 3.50 -2.80 -8.34
N ARG A 38 3.22 -3.06 -7.05
CA ARG A 38 1.91 -2.74 -6.45
C ARG A 38 1.59 -1.26 -6.53
N ARG A 39 2.56 -0.40 -6.17
CA ARG A 39 2.42 1.07 -6.27
C ARG A 39 2.26 1.52 -7.72
N ALA A 40 3.00 0.92 -8.65
CA ALA A 40 2.89 1.22 -10.07
C ALA A 40 1.50 0.90 -10.63
N LYS A 41 0.95 -0.28 -10.30
CA LYS A 41 -0.42 -0.66 -10.67
C LYS A 41 -1.45 0.26 -10.03
N ALA A 42 -1.30 0.58 -8.75
CA ALA A 42 -2.23 1.49 -8.06
C ALA A 42 -2.26 2.88 -8.71
N ARG A 43 -1.12 3.39 -9.21
CA ARG A 43 -1.08 4.68 -9.92
C ARG A 43 -1.92 4.72 -11.19
N GLN A 44 -2.22 3.58 -11.83
CA GLN A 44 -3.09 3.54 -13.01
C GLN A 44 -4.50 4.03 -12.71
N ILE A 45 -4.96 4.01 -11.44
CA ILE A 45 -6.24 4.61 -11.06
C ILE A 45 -6.29 6.11 -11.36
N LEU A 46 -5.14 6.79 -11.40
CA LEU A 46 -5.06 8.21 -11.73
C LEU A 46 -5.41 8.47 -13.19
N GLU A 47 -5.26 7.49 -14.09
CA GLU A 47 -5.68 7.58 -15.49
C GLU A 47 -7.21 7.63 -15.60
N LEU A 48 -7.94 7.13 -14.60
CA LEU A 48 -9.40 7.20 -14.54
C LEU A 48 -9.90 8.57 -14.04
N ARG A 49 -9.01 9.50 -13.68
CA ARG A 49 -9.42 10.84 -13.29
C ARG A 49 -10.06 11.56 -14.48
N GLY A 50 -11.31 12.00 -14.32
CA GLY A 50 -12.02 12.74 -15.35
C GLY A 50 -12.58 11.89 -16.48
N SER A 51 -12.45 10.56 -16.41
CA SER A 51 -13.05 9.65 -17.40
C SER A 51 -14.56 9.48 -17.24
N GLY A 52 -15.16 10.03 -16.16
CA GLY A 52 -16.57 9.86 -15.85
C GLY A 52 -16.94 8.46 -15.35
N LEU A 53 -15.96 7.58 -15.08
CA LEU A 53 -16.21 6.19 -14.66
C LEU A 53 -16.86 6.06 -13.27
N TRP A 54 -16.96 7.15 -12.52
CA TRP A 54 -17.59 7.18 -11.21
C TRP A 54 -18.69 8.23 -11.20
N GLU A 55 -19.92 7.79 -10.89
CA GLU A 55 -21.10 8.63 -10.73
C GLU A 55 -21.65 8.45 -9.32
N GLY A 56 -21.76 9.55 -8.55
CA GLY A 56 -22.26 9.53 -7.18
C GLY A 56 -22.12 10.87 -6.46
N ASP A 57 -22.79 10.99 -5.31
CA ASP A 57 -22.68 12.14 -4.41
C ASP A 57 -21.82 11.79 -3.18
N LEU A 58 -20.70 12.50 -3.02
CA LEU A 58 -19.78 12.33 -1.90
C LEU A 58 -20.42 12.66 -0.55
N ALA A 59 -21.34 13.61 -0.49
CA ALA A 59 -22.02 14.00 0.75
C ALA A 59 -22.92 12.87 1.27
N GLU A 60 -23.65 12.21 0.37
CA GLU A 60 -24.51 11.06 0.68
C GLU A 60 -23.71 9.85 1.18
N MET A 61 -22.54 9.59 0.57
CA MET A 61 -21.66 8.48 0.95
C MET A 61 -20.92 8.71 2.27
N ARG A 62 -20.62 9.97 2.59
CA ARG A 62 -19.89 10.36 3.80
C ARG A 62 -20.76 10.52 5.03
N ARG A 63 -22.08 10.37 4.93
CA ARG A 63 -22.98 10.48 6.10
C ARG A 63 -22.44 9.60 7.22
N ASP A 64 -21.93 10.28 8.26
CA ASP A 64 -21.26 9.66 9.38
C ASP A 64 -22.16 8.59 9.99
N ARG A 65 -21.57 7.44 10.31
CA ARG A 65 -22.24 6.40 11.08
C ARG A 65 -22.72 7.05 12.38
N SER A 66 -24.05 7.17 12.54
CA SER A 66 -24.70 7.75 13.71
C SER A 66 -23.97 7.36 14.99
N PRO A 67 -23.56 8.33 15.84
CA PRO A 67 -22.83 8.01 17.06
C PRO A 67 -23.75 7.13 17.90
N ASN A 68 -23.29 5.91 18.17
CA ASN A 68 -23.92 4.97 19.09
C ASN A 68 -24.22 5.70 20.40
N THR A 69 -25.46 6.17 20.55
CA THR A 69 -25.93 6.88 21.74
C THR A 69 -25.76 5.91 22.89
N GLY A 70 -24.87 6.25 23.82
CA GLY A 70 -24.49 5.43 24.95
C GLY A 70 -25.70 4.78 25.59
N LYS A 71 -25.75 3.44 25.51
CA LYS A 71 -26.68 2.64 26.29
C LYS A 71 -26.39 2.94 27.76
N LYS A 72 -27.33 3.65 28.39
CA LYS A 72 -27.33 4.03 29.81
C LYS A 72 -26.83 2.86 30.66
N ARG A 73 -25.72 3.07 31.39
CA ARG A 73 -25.43 2.29 32.58
C ARG A 73 -26.50 2.69 33.60
N ALA A 74 -27.53 1.87 33.73
CA ALA A 74 -28.48 1.96 34.83
C ALA A 74 -27.87 1.28 36.06
N SER A 75 -28.15 1.94 37.19
CA SER A 75 -27.78 1.70 38.59
C SER A 75 -27.68 0.25 39.05
#